data_AF-A0A661ZSV3-F1
#
_entry.id   AF-A0A661ZSV3-F1
#
_cell.length_a   1.000
_cell.length_b   1.000
_cell.length_c   1.000
_cell.angle_alpha   90.00
_cell.angle_beta   90.00
_cell.angle_gamma   90.00
#
_symmetry.space_group_name_H-M   'P 1'
#
loop_
_entity.id
_entity.type
_entity.pdbx_description
1 polymer ?
#
loop_
_entity_poly.entity_id
_entity_poly.type
_entity_poly.pdbx_seq_one_letter_code
_entity_poly.pdbx_strand_id
1 'polypeptide(L)'
;MLGISSGASFGAAIVVLGAGATGLVATWSLAIAAWIGAGTVMLLLLFVSYRIKDVMTILILGIMFSSGLAAIISIMQYFSQAAALKSFVIWSMGSLGNVTGAQLTIMAWAILPLLMVTLAYSKVLNGLMLGEEYALSMGVRIQRTRLVIFATTSIMAGTITAFCGPIGFIGIAVPHMARFLLNRSDHRVLMPASMLTGMVVMVFSDIVSRLPGTEQILPINAVTSLIGIPVVIWLVVMNRKAQSL
;
A
#
# COMPACT_ATOMS: atom_id res chain seq x y z
N MET A 1 2.64 -2.05 -4.30
CA MET A 1 2.89 -3.18 -5.22
C MET A 1 2.14 -3.06 -6.54
N LEU A 2 0.84 -2.74 -6.58
CA LEU A 2 0.07 -2.51 -7.82
C LEU A 2 0.43 -1.21 -8.58
N GLY A 3 1.68 -0.73 -8.52
CA GLY A 3 2.07 0.54 -9.16
C GLY A 3 1.60 1.83 -8.46
N ILE A 4 0.59 1.78 -7.57
CA ILE A 4 0.07 2.95 -6.84
C ILE A 4 1.17 3.62 -5.98
N SER A 5 1.92 2.83 -5.21
CA SER A 5 3.06 3.33 -4.44
C SER A 5 4.14 3.94 -5.34
N SER A 6 4.37 3.36 -6.52
CA SER A 6 5.32 3.88 -7.52
C SER A 6 4.84 5.19 -8.12
N GLY A 7 3.52 5.35 -8.33
CA GLY A 7 2.89 6.62 -8.70
C GLY A 7 3.02 7.69 -7.63
N ALA A 8 2.83 7.32 -6.37
CA ALA A 8 3.07 8.23 -5.25
C ALA A 8 4.54 8.67 -5.18
N SER A 9 5.47 7.73 -5.34
CA SER A 9 6.91 8.03 -5.38
C SER A 9 7.29 8.91 -6.57
N PHE A 10 6.66 8.72 -7.73
CA PHE A 10 6.86 9.57 -8.90
C PHE A 10 6.34 11.00 -8.66
N GLY A 11 5.14 11.13 -8.08
CA GLY A 11 4.59 12.44 -7.71
C GLY A 11 5.48 13.19 -6.70
N ALA A 12 5.95 12.49 -5.67
CA ALA A 12 6.91 13.03 -4.72
C ALA A 12 8.24 13.41 -5.39
N ALA A 13 8.74 12.60 -6.33
CA ALA A 13 9.96 12.88 -7.07
C ALA A 13 9.84 14.18 -7.89
N ILE A 14 8.71 14.43 -8.58
CA ILE A 14 8.49 15.68 -9.33
C ILE A 14 8.66 16.91 -8.43
N VAL A 15 8.09 16.90 -7.24
CA VAL A 15 8.15 18.05 -6.33
C VAL A 15 9.52 18.20 -5.70
N VAL A 16 10.10 17.11 -5.18
CA VAL A 16 11.34 17.18 -4.41
C VAL A 16 12.55 17.32 -5.33
N LEU A 17 12.61 16.53 -6.40
CA LEU A 17 13.75 16.47 -7.32
C LEU A 17 13.63 17.50 -8.46
N GLY A 18 12.41 17.77 -8.94
CA GLY A 18 12.16 18.69 -10.06
C GLY A 18 12.04 20.15 -9.63
N ALA A 19 11.24 20.45 -8.61
CA ALA A 19 10.98 21.83 -8.19
C ALA A 19 11.90 22.34 -7.07
N GLY A 20 12.71 21.46 -6.45
CA GLY A 20 13.63 21.84 -5.38
C GLY A 20 12.95 22.41 -4.13
N ALA A 21 11.66 22.12 -3.92
CA ALA A 21 10.89 22.65 -2.81
C ALA A 21 11.45 22.14 -1.47
N THR A 22 11.87 23.05 -0.60
CA THR A 22 12.38 22.76 0.76
C THR A 22 11.50 23.43 1.82
N GLY A 23 11.38 22.85 3.02
CA GLY A 23 10.63 23.41 4.17
C GLY A 23 9.20 22.87 4.37
N LEU A 24 8.38 23.53 5.20
CA LEU A 24 7.01 23.10 5.56
C LEU A 24 6.02 23.11 4.38
N VAL A 25 6.22 24.04 3.44
CA VAL A 25 5.49 24.06 2.16
C VAL A 25 5.77 22.77 1.38
N ALA A 26 6.98 22.20 1.52
CA ALA A 26 7.35 20.94 0.90
C ALA A 26 6.57 19.75 1.48
N THR A 27 6.13 19.77 2.75
CA THR A 27 5.43 18.61 3.34
C THR A 27 4.03 18.44 2.77
N TRP A 28 3.27 19.53 2.66
CA TRP A 28 1.93 19.50 2.07
C TRP A 28 1.97 19.37 0.56
N SER A 29 2.90 20.05 -0.12
CA SER A 29 3.05 19.91 -1.58
C SER A 29 3.48 18.50 -1.97
N LEU A 30 4.35 17.86 -1.18
CA LEU A 30 4.74 16.47 -1.38
C LEU A 30 3.55 15.54 -1.16
N ALA A 31 2.79 15.69 -0.08
CA ALA A 31 1.63 14.84 0.17
C ALA A 31 0.58 14.96 -0.96
N ILE A 32 0.29 16.18 -1.43
CA ILE A 32 -0.64 16.43 -2.54
C ILE A 32 -0.09 15.82 -3.84
N ALA A 33 1.19 16.01 -4.14
CA ALA A 33 1.78 15.45 -5.35
C ALA A 33 1.85 13.93 -5.34
N ALA A 34 2.14 13.32 -4.19
CA ALA A 34 2.09 11.88 -4.00
C ALA A 34 0.66 11.35 -4.17
N TRP A 35 -0.36 12.04 -3.66
CA TRP A 35 -1.77 11.72 -3.91
C TRP A 35 -2.12 11.77 -5.39
N ILE A 36 -1.78 12.88 -6.05
CA ILE A 36 -2.09 13.07 -7.47
C ILE A 36 -1.36 12.01 -8.30
N GLY A 37 -0.08 11.76 -8.04
CA GLY A 37 0.69 10.73 -8.72
C GLY A 37 0.11 9.32 -8.53
N ALA A 38 -0.29 8.97 -7.31
CA ALA A 38 -1.00 7.72 -7.02
C ALA A 38 -2.35 7.65 -7.77
N GLY A 39 -3.11 8.74 -7.76
CA GLY A 39 -4.40 8.88 -8.43
C GLY A 39 -4.29 8.75 -9.95
N THR A 40 -3.26 9.34 -10.57
CA THR A 40 -3.00 9.24 -12.01
C THR A 40 -2.67 7.80 -12.41
N VAL A 41 -1.77 7.12 -11.69
CA VAL A 41 -1.46 5.72 -11.95
C VAL A 41 -2.68 4.83 -11.76
N MET A 42 -3.47 5.13 -10.74
CA MET A 42 -4.71 4.43 -10.48
C MET A 42 -5.75 4.61 -11.59
N LEU A 43 -5.95 5.83 -12.10
CA LEU A 43 -6.85 6.10 -13.22
C LEU A 43 -6.41 5.36 -14.48
N LEU A 44 -5.09 5.33 -14.75
CA LEU A 44 -4.53 4.53 -15.85
C LEU A 44 -4.84 3.04 -15.67
N LEU A 45 -4.60 2.48 -14.48
CA LEU A 45 -4.91 1.08 -14.19
C LEU A 45 -6.40 0.77 -14.32
N LEU A 46 -7.28 1.66 -13.86
CA LEU A 46 -8.73 1.51 -14.04
C LEU A 46 -9.13 1.54 -15.51
N PHE A 47 -8.58 2.48 -16.29
CA PHE A 47 -8.84 2.57 -17.72
C PHE A 47 -8.45 1.28 -18.45
N VAL A 48 -7.29 0.72 -18.11
CA VAL A 48 -6.84 -0.54 -18.70
C VAL A 48 -7.65 -1.73 -18.19
N SER A 49 -7.97 -1.79 -16.89
CA SER A 49 -8.82 -2.84 -16.31
C SER A 49 -10.25 -2.83 -16.85
N TYR A 50 -10.73 -1.69 -17.36
CA TYR A 50 -12.04 -1.61 -18.02
C TYR A 50 -12.01 -2.24 -19.41
N ARG A 51 -10.87 -2.11 -20.12
CA ARG A 51 -10.67 -2.68 -21.46
C ARG A 51 -10.26 -4.15 -21.44
N ILE A 52 -9.46 -4.55 -20.46
CA ILE A 52 -8.84 -5.87 -20.37
C ILE A 52 -9.47 -6.64 -19.21
N LYS A 53 -10.03 -7.81 -19.50
CA LYS A 53 -10.74 -8.65 -18.52
C LYS A 53 -9.83 -9.61 -17.76
N ASP A 54 -8.68 -9.94 -18.34
CA ASP A 54 -7.71 -10.88 -17.80
C ASP A 54 -6.88 -10.29 -16.65
N VAL A 55 -6.92 -10.96 -15.49
CA VAL A 55 -6.23 -10.57 -14.26
C VAL A 55 -4.71 -10.64 -14.45
N MET A 56 -4.21 -11.63 -15.20
CA MET A 56 -2.77 -11.79 -15.43
C MET A 56 -2.22 -10.61 -16.22
N THR A 57 -2.95 -10.18 -17.27
CA THR A 57 -2.57 -9.00 -18.05
C THR A 57 -2.57 -7.72 -17.21
N ILE A 58 -3.57 -7.51 -16.34
CA ILE A 58 -3.60 -6.34 -15.42
C ILE A 58 -2.38 -6.35 -14.49
N LEU A 59 -2.00 -7.52 -13.99
CA LEU A 59 -0.85 -7.69 -13.09
C LEU A 59 0.48 -7.39 -13.80
N ILE A 60 0.67 -7.92 -15.02
CA ILE A 60 1.86 -7.64 -15.85
C ILE A 60 1.97 -6.15 -16.12
N LEU A 61 0.87 -5.50 -16.53
CA LEU A 61 0.84 -4.07 -16.77
C LEU A 61 1.20 -3.26 -15.53
N GLY A 62 0.67 -3.62 -14.36
CA GLY A 62 1.01 -2.97 -13.10
C GLY A 62 2.52 -3.02 -12.79
N ILE A 63 3.15 -4.18 -13.05
CA ILE A 63 4.61 -4.34 -12.89
C ILE A 63 5.36 -3.46 -13.91
N MET A 64 4.95 -3.46 -15.18
CA MET A 64 5.58 -2.67 -16.24
C MET A 64 5.49 -1.16 -15.99
N PHE A 65 4.32 -0.66 -15.56
CA PHE A 65 4.14 0.74 -15.18
C PHE A 65 5.04 1.10 -13.99
N SER A 66 5.09 0.23 -12.98
CA SER A 66 5.97 0.43 -11.82
C SER A 66 7.44 0.52 -12.22
N SER A 67 7.92 -0.36 -13.10
CA SER A 67 9.30 -0.31 -13.58
C SER A 67 9.59 0.91 -14.44
N GLY A 68 8.64 1.34 -15.28
CA GLY A 68 8.78 2.55 -16.08
C GLY A 68 8.89 3.81 -15.22
N LEU A 69 8.04 3.94 -14.20
CA LEU A 69 8.12 5.04 -13.24
C LEU A 69 9.43 5.01 -12.43
N ALA A 70 9.89 3.83 -12.02
CA ALA A 70 11.16 3.68 -11.32
C ALA A 70 12.36 4.12 -12.19
N ALA A 71 12.34 3.82 -13.49
CA ALA A 71 13.37 4.29 -14.42
C ALA A 71 13.37 5.82 -14.54
N ILE A 72 12.19 6.45 -14.66
CA ILE A 72 12.08 7.91 -14.71
C ILE A 72 12.59 8.54 -13.41
N ILE A 73 12.18 8.03 -12.25
CA ILE A 73 12.66 8.48 -10.94
C ILE A 73 14.19 8.38 -10.86
N SER A 74 14.78 7.29 -11.39
CA SER A 74 16.24 7.10 -11.38
C SER A 74 16.96 8.15 -12.25
N ILE A 75 16.41 8.50 -13.41
CA ILE A 75 16.93 9.59 -14.25
C ILE A 75 16.84 10.92 -13.50
N MET A 76 15.72 11.20 -12.84
CA MET A 76 15.58 12.43 -12.05
C MET A 76 16.59 12.50 -10.91
N GLN A 77 16.83 11.39 -10.21
CA GLN A 77 17.83 11.32 -9.14
C GLN A 77 19.24 11.64 -9.66
N TYR A 78 19.59 11.17 -10.86
CA TYR A 78 20.89 11.43 -11.48
C TYR A 78 21.16 12.92 -11.71
N PHE A 79 20.14 13.68 -12.11
CA PHE A 79 20.26 15.13 -12.35
C PHE A 79 20.01 16.00 -11.11
N SER A 80 19.71 15.41 -9.95
CA SER A 80 19.30 16.15 -8.76
C SER A 80 20.47 16.56 -7.86
N GLN A 81 20.27 17.64 -7.10
CA GLN A 81 21.22 18.06 -6.07
C GLN A 81 21.23 17.09 -4.87
N ALA A 82 22.38 16.96 -4.22
CA ALA A 82 22.57 16.03 -3.08
C ALA A 82 21.55 16.23 -1.94
N ALA A 83 21.15 17.46 -1.65
CA ALA A 83 20.17 17.77 -0.60
C ALA A 83 18.75 17.27 -0.94
N ALA A 84 18.32 17.46 -2.20
CA ALA A 84 17.01 16.99 -2.69
C ALA A 84 16.99 15.46 -2.76
N LEU A 85 18.07 14.85 -3.25
CA LEU A 85 18.22 13.40 -3.30
C LEU A 85 18.13 12.77 -1.91
N LYS A 86 18.86 13.32 -0.93
CA LYS A 86 18.80 12.86 0.47
C LYS A 86 17.37 12.95 1.03
N SER A 87 16.69 14.07 0.80
CA SER A 87 15.30 14.28 1.26
C SER A 87 14.34 13.26 0.64
N PHE A 88 14.45 13.02 -0.67
CA PHE A 88 13.63 12.04 -1.38
C PHE A 88 13.89 10.61 -0.88
N VAL A 89 15.15 10.24 -0.70
CA VAL A 89 15.53 8.92 -0.17
C VAL A 89 14.93 8.74 1.21
N ILE A 90 15.12 9.68 2.15
CA ILE A 90 14.58 9.61 3.50
C ILE A 90 13.04 9.46 3.48
N TRP A 91 12.34 10.24 2.66
CA TRP A 91 10.88 10.11 2.53
C TRP A 91 10.47 8.73 1.99
N SER A 92 11.20 8.21 1.01
CA SER A 92 10.95 6.88 0.42
C SER A 92 11.18 5.74 1.43
N MET A 93 12.00 5.94 2.46
CA MET A 93 12.20 4.92 3.50
C MET A 93 11.02 4.82 4.50
N GLY A 94 10.08 5.77 4.47
CA GLY A 94 8.87 5.79 5.28
C GLY A 94 9.10 6.08 6.76
N SER A 95 8.23 6.90 7.33
CA SER A 95 8.26 7.28 8.75
C SER A 95 6.88 7.64 9.26
N LEU A 96 6.53 7.11 10.44
CA LEU A 96 5.33 7.53 11.18
C LEU A 96 5.62 8.75 12.07
N GLY A 97 6.89 9.06 12.34
CA GLY A 97 7.30 10.14 13.24
C GLY A 97 7.07 11.55 12.69
N ASN A 98 6.91 11.69 11.38
CA ASN A 98 6.68 13.00 10.73
C ASN A 98 5.21 13.41 10.67
N VAL A 99 4.27 12.56 11.12
CA VAL A 99 2.83 12.83 10.98
C VAL A 99 2.35 13.72 12.13
N THR A 100 1.84 14.90 11.78
CA THR A 100 1.26 15.84 12.75
C THR A 100 -0.17 15.44 13.13
N GLY A 101 -0.66 15.89 14.30
CA GLY A 101 -2.04 15.63 14.74
C GLY A 101 -3.11 16.10 13.74
N ALA A 102 -2.88 17.23 13.06
CA ALA A 102 -3.79 17.73 12.01
C ALA A 102 -3.78 16.85 10.75
N GLN A 103 -2.62 16.30 10.36
CA GLN A 103 -2.55 15.35 9.25
C GLN A 103 -3.25 14.03 9.63
N LEU A 104 -3.09 13.58 10.88
CA LEU A 104 -3.75 12.37 11.37
C LEU A 104 -5.28 12.49 11.33
N THR A 105 -5.86 13.63 11.71
CA THR A 105 -7.32 13.82 11.64
C THR A 105 -7.81 13.81 10.20
N ILE A 106 -7.10 14.46 9.27
CA ILE A 106 -7.44 14.43 7.83
C ILE A 106 -7.37 13.00 7.29
N MET A 107 -6.32 12.25 7.61
CA MET A 107 -6.17 10.85 7.22
C MET A 107 -7.30 9.99 7.78
N ALA A 108 -7.68 10.19 9.04
CA ALA A 108 -8.77 9.44 9.67
C ALA A 108 -10.10 9.69 8.94
N TRP A 109 -10.42 10.96 8.65
CA TRP A 109 -11.63 11.33 7.88
C TRP A 109 -11.65 10.76 6.47
N ALA A 110 -10.49 10.66 5.82
CA ALA A 110 -10.38 10.06 4.49
C ALA A 110 -10.52 8.52 4.53
N ILE A 111 -9.93 7.85 5.53
CA ILE A 111 -9.82 6.39 5.58
C ILE A 111 -11.06 5.72 6.18
N LEU A 112 -11.65 6.29 7.23
CA LEU A 112 -12.81 5.70 7.93
C LEU A 112 -14.01 5.37 7.01
N PRO A 113 -14.49 6.26 6.13
CA PRO A 113 -15.61 5.95 5.25
C PRO A 113 -15.24 4.86 4.23
N LEU A 114 -14.02 4.89 3.69
CA LEU A 114 -13.54 3.89 2.73
C LEU A 114 -13.43 2.51 3.37
N LEU A 115 -13.01 2.46 4.63
CA LEU A 115 -12.94 1.23 5.42
C LEU A 115 -14.33 0.60 5.60
N MET A 116 -15.36 1.40 5.86
CA MET A 116 -16.75 0.90 5.92
C MET A 116 -17.21 0.33 4.58
N VAL A 117 -16.85 0.98 3.46
CA VAL A 117 -17.12 0.46 2.12
C VAL A 117 -16.41 -0.88 1.91
N THR A 118 -15.13 -0.99 2.26
CA THR A 118 -14.37 -2.25 2.13
C THR A 118 -15.01 -3.39 2.94
N LEU A 119 -15.43 -3.13 4.18
CA LEU A 119 -16.11 -4.11 5.03
C LEU A 119 -17.47 -4.55 4.45
N ALA A 120 -18.24 -3.63 3.87
CA ALA A 120 -19.52 -3.93 3.22
C ALA A 120 -19.34 -4.88 2.01
N TYR A 121 -18.21 -4.81 1.31
CA TYR A 121 -17.89 -5.68 0.16
C TYR A 121 -17.36 -7.07 0.55
N SER A 122 -17.19 -7.37 1.84
CA SER A 122 -16.75 -8.68 2.37
C SER A 122 -17.49 -9.89 1.76
N LYS A 123 -18.82 -9.82 1.69
CA LYS A 123 -19.66 -10.90 1.16
C LYS A 123 -19.40 -11.12 -0.34
N VAL A 124 -19.21 -10.04 -1.08
CA VAL A 124 -18.98 -10.09 -2.53
C VAL A 124 -17.60 -10.67 -2.83
N LEU A 125 -16.59 -10.31 -2.03
CA LEU A 125 -15.24 -10.86 -2.11
C LEU A 125 -15.21 -12.38 -1.88
N ASN A 126 -16.00 -12.90 -0.92
CA ASN A 126 -16.17 -14.34 -0.74
C ASN A 126 -16.78 -15.02 -1.97
N GLY A 127 -17.76 -14.39 -2.62
CA GLY A 127 -18.34 -14.93 -3.85
C GLY A 127 -17.32 -15.05 -4.97
N LEU A 128 -16.42 -14.07 -5.09
CA LEU A 128 -15.33 -14.08 -6.08
C LEU A 128 -14.30 -15.19 -5.83
N MET A 129 -14.12 -15.65 -4.58
CA MET A 129 -13.23 -16.78 -4.28
C MET A 129 -13.71 -18.11 -4.88
N LEU A 130 -15.02 -18.25 -5.11
CA LEU A 130 -15.63 -19.45 -5.68
C LEU A 130 -15.56 -19.48 -7.22
N GLY A 131 -15.01 -18.41 -7.82
CA GLY A 131 -14.88 -18.24 -9.26
C GLY A 131 -15.78 -17.14 -9.80
N GLU A 132 -15.37 -16.57 -10.94
CA GLU A 132 -16.09 -15.48 -11.59
C GLU A 132 -17.48 -15.92 -12.09
N GLU A 133 -17.59 -17.11 -12.67
CA GLU A 133 -18.86 -17.65 -13.17
C GLU A 133 -19.88 -17.85 -12.04
N TYR A 134 -19.42 -18.36 -10.90
CA TYR A 134 -20.27 -18.54 -9.71
C TYR A 134 -20.70 -17.20 -9.10
N ALA A 135 -19.80 -16.22 -9.05
CA ALA A 135 -20.16 -14.88 -8.60
C ALA A 135 -21.20 -14.22 -9.52
N LEU A 136 -21.07 -14.38 -10.84
CA LEU A 136 -22.03 -13.86 -11.82
C LEU A 136 -23.42 -14.47 -11.64
N SER A 137 -23.52 -15.78 -11.42
CA SER A 137 -24.81 -16.45 -11.20
C SER A 137 -25.50 -16.02 -9.90
N MET A 138 -24.74 -15.59 -8.89
CA MET A 138 -25.25 -14.98 -7.66
C MET A 138 -25.62 -13.48 -7.80
N GLY A 139 -25.57 -12.92 -9.02
CA GLY A 139 -25.93 -11.52 -9.28
C GLY A 139 -24.84 -10.50 -8.98
N VAL A 140 -23.59 -10.94 -8.73
CA VAL A 140 -22.47 -10.03 -8.50
C VAL A 140 -22.04 -9.36 -9.80
N ARG A 141 -22.03 -8.03 -9.80
CA ARG A 141 -21.48 -7.24 -10.92
C ARG A 141 -19.96 -7.16 -10.78
N ILE A 142 -19.23 -8.10 -11.37
CA ILE A 142 -17.76 -8.21 -11.25
C ILE A 142 -17.05 -6.89 -11.60
N GLN A 143 -17.40 -6.26 -12.72
CA GLN A 143 -16.76 -5.03 -13.18
C GLN A 143 -16.91 -3.88 -12.17
N ARG A 144 -18.13 -3.68 -11.66
CA ARG A 144 -18.39 -2.65 -10.64
C ARG A 144 -17.67 -2.96 -9.34
N THR A 145 -17.64 -4.23 -8.95
CA THR A 145 -16.96 -4.70 -7.75
C THR A 145 -15.45 -4.44 -7.83
N ARG A 146 -14.80 -4.80 -8.93
CA ARG A 146 -13.37 -4.51 -9.18
C ARG A 146 -13.10 -3.00 -9.14
N LEU A 147 -13.93 -2.20 -9.79
CA LEU A 147 -13.77 -0.74 -9.81
C LEU A 147 -13.84 -0.16 -8.40
N VAL A 148 -14.83 -0.54 -7.60
CA VAL A 148 -14.98 -0.06 -6.22
C VAL A 148 -13.82 -0.51 -5.33
N ILE A 149 -13.40 -1.78 -5.42
CA ILE A 149 -12.28 -2.29 -4.62
C ILE A 149 -10.98 -1.58 -4.99
N PHE A 150 -10.67 -1.44 -6.29
CA PHE A 150 -9.47 -0.74 -6.70
C PHE A 150 -9.53 0.74 -6.28
N ALA A 151 -10.66 1.42 -6.50
CA ALA A 151 -10.84 2.83 -6.11
C ALA A 151 -10.60 3.03 -4.60
N THR A 152 -11.28 2.25 -3.76
CA THR A 152 -11.17 2.35 -2.30
C THR A 152 -9.75 2.03 -1.81
N THR A 153 -9.18 0.89 -2.24
CA THR A 153 -7.83 0.49 -1.84
C THR A 153 -6.76 1.48 -2.32
N SER A 154 -6.92 2.06 -3.50
CA SER A 154 -5.99 3.06 -4.02
C SER A 154 -6.05 4.38 -3.28
N ILE A 155 -7.24 4.88 -2.98
CA ILE A 155 -7.37 6.12 -2.19
C ILE A 155 -6.80 5.88 -0.79
N MET A 156 -7.10 4.76 -0.14
CA MET A 156 -6.52 4.43 1.18
C MET A 156 -5.00 4.32 1.12
N ALA A 157 -4.45 3.54 0.18
CA ALA A 157 -3.01 3.32 0.05
C ALA A 157 -2.26 4.59 -0.36
N GLY A 158 -2.82 5.38 -1.27
CA GLY A 158 -2.28 6.69 -1.69
C GLY A 158 -2.28 7.68 -0.53
N THR A 159 -3.37 7.71 0.26
CA THR A 159 -3.46 8.50 1.49
C THR A 159 -2.34 8.20 2.45
N ILE A 160 -2.18 6.92 2.80
CA ILE A 160 -1.15 6.48 3.75
C ILE A 160 0.25 6.74 3.18
N THR A 161 0.48 6.43 1.91
CA THR A 161 1.81 6.58 1.28
C THR A 161 2.26 8.03 1.21
N ALA A 162 1.34 8.97 1.01
CA ALA A 162 1.69 10.37 0.90
C ALA A 162 2.18 10.99 2.21
N PHE A 163 1.60 10.58 3.34
CA PHE A 163 1.97 11.11 4.65
C PHE A 163 3.05 10.27 5.34
N CYS A 164 2.97 8.95 5.24
CA CYS A 164 3.88 8.03 5.94
C CYS A 164 5.03 7.53 5.06
N GLY A 165 5.03 7.85 3.77
CA GLY A 165 5.93 7.24 2.78
C GLY A 165 5.46 5.83 2.35
N PRO A 166 6.10 5.25 1.33
CA PRO A 166 5.71 3.95 0.80
C PRO A 166 6.08 2.81 1.77
N ILE A 167 5.06 2.07 2.23
CA ILE A 167 5.20 0.91 3.12
C ILE A 167 4.70 -0.34 2.38
N GLY A 168 5.61 -1.27 2.05
CA GLY A 168 5.29 -2.38 1.14
C GLY A 168 4.92 -3.70 1.82
N PHE A 169 5.63 -4.07 2.89
CA PHE A 169 5.63 -5.46 3.36
C PHE A 169 4.36 -5.87 4.13
N ILE A 170 3.78 -4.93 4.86
CA ILE A 170 2.60 -5.15 5.72
C ILE A 170 1.41 -5.67 4.93
N GLY A 171 1.17 -5.12 3.73
CA GLY A 171 0.03 -5.49 2.89
C GLY A 171 0.06 -6.94 2.38
N ILE A 172 1.25 -7.56 2.34
CA ILE A 172 1.41 -8.97 1.96
C ILE A 172 1.42 -9.84 3.21
N ALA A 173 2.24 -9.49 4.22
CA ALA A 173 2.45 -10.33 5.39
C ALA A 173 1.21 -10.48 6.29
N VAL A 174 0.52 -9.37 6.56
CA VAL A 174 -0.53 -9.33 7.58
C VAL A 174 -1.76 -10.16 7.22
N PRO A 175 -2.33 -10.09 6.01
CA PRO A 175 -3.48 -10.92 5.64
C PRO A 175 -3.17 -12.43 5.73
N HIS A 176 -1.95 -12.83 5.35
CA HIS A 176 -1.52 -14.22 5.45
C HIS A 176 -1.36 -14.67 6.91
N MET A 177 -0.80 -13.81 7.76
CA MET A 177 -0.69 -14.09 9.20
C MET A 177 -2.05 -14.20 9.87
N ALA A 178 -2.98 -13.28 9.57
CA ALA A 178 -4.36 -13.33 10.07
C ALA A 178 -5.09 -14.61 9.64
N ARG A 179 -4.89 -15.04 8.37
CA ARG A 179 -5.49 -16.26 7.83
C ARG A 179 -4.97 -17.50 8.55
N PHE A 180 -3.68 -17.54 8.84
CA PHE A 180 -3.06 -18.64 9.59
C PHE A 180 -3.54 -18.69 11.04
N LEU A 181 -3.58 -17.54 11.73
CA LEU A 181 -4.02 -17.44 13.13
C LEU A 181 -5.48 -17.87 13.33
N LEU A 182 -6.37 -17.51 12.39
CA LEU A 182 -7.79 -17.84 12.49
C LEU A 182 -8.16 -19.17 11.84
N ASN A 183 -7.32 -19.69 10.94
CA ASN A 183 -7.62 -20.85 10.09
C ASN A 183 -8.98 -20.72 9.36
N ARG A 184 -9.33 -19.50 8.94
CA ARG A 184 -10.57 -19.17 8.22
C ARG A 184 -10.25 -18.36 6.97
N SER A 185 -11.00 -18.63 5.90
CA SER A 185 -10.88 -17.91 4.63
C SER A 185 -12.05 -16.95 4.36
N ASP A 186 -13.00 -16.84 5.29
CA ASP A 186 -14.15 -15.93 5.17
C ASP A 186 -13.69 -14.48 5.36
N HIS A 187 -13.85 -13.65 4.32
CA HIS A 187 -13.51 -12.23 4.33
C HIS A 187 -14.25 -11.41 5.38
N ARG A 188 -15.41 -11.86 5.88
CA ARG A 188 -16.15 -11.19 6.96
C ARG A 188 -15.38 -11.20 8.28
N VAL A 189 -14.63 -12.28 8.52
CA VAL A 189 -13.81 -12.43 9.73
C VAL A 189 -12.36 -12.06 9.43
N LEU A 190 -11.86 -12.42 8.25
CA LEU A 190 -10.48 -12.21 7.86
C LEU A 190 -10.13 -10.73 7.70
N MET A 191 -11.05 -9.88 7.18
CA MET A 191 -10.76 -8.44 7.02
C MET A 191 -10.64 -7.71 8.36
N PRO A 192 -11.58 -7.82 9.32
CA PRO A 192 -11.40 -7.22 10.64
C PRO A 192 -10.17 -7.77 11.37
N ALA A 193 -9.89 -9.07 11.23
CA ALA A 193 -8.73 -9.69 11.86
C ALA A 193 -7.40 -9.22 11.26
N SER A 194 -7.32 -9.04 9.94
CA SER A 194 -6.14 -8.51 9.26
C SER A 194 -5.91 -7.04 9.62
N MET A 195 -6.98 -6.25 9.83
CA MET A 195 -6.86 -4.90 10.35
C MET A 195 -6.26 -4.89 11.77
N LEU A 196 -6.78 -5.72 12.68
CA LEU A 196 -6.30 -5.80 14.06
C LEU A 196 -4.85 -6.27 14.14
N THR A 197 -4.52 -7.36 13.44
CA THR A 197 -3.12 -7.84 13.38
C THR A 197 -2.21 -6.82 12.72
N GLY A 198 -2.67 -6.10 11.69
CA GLY A 198 -1.92 -5.02 11.07
C GLY A 198 -1.62 -3.86 12.02
N MET A 199 -2.59 -3.44 12.82
CA MET A 199 -2.40 -2.42 13.85
C MET A 199 -1.35 -2.85 14.88
N VAL A 200 -1.45 -4.08 15.39
CA VAL A 200 -0.49 -4.61 16.38
C VAL A 200 0.92 -4.68 15.79
N VAL A 201 1.07 -5.24 14.58
CA VAL A 201 2.37 -5.35 13.90
C VAL A 201 2.97 -3.97 13.60
N MET A 202 2.14 -3.02 13.19
CA MET A 202 2.61 -1.68 12.85
C MET A 202 3.06 -0.91 14.10
N VAL A 203 2.27 -0.94 15.18
CA VAL A 203 2.63 -0.31 16.46
C VAL A 203 3.89 -0.96 17.03
N PHE A 204 3.99 -2.29 16.98
CA PHE A 204 5.20 -2.99 17.39
C PHE A 204 6.42 -2.55 16.57
N SER A 205 6.27 -2.43 15.25
CA SER A 205 7.34 -1.96 14.37
C SER A 205 7.73 -0.50 14.63
N ASP A 206 6.78 0.36 15.03
CA ASP A 206 7.08 1.75 15.42
C ASP A 206 7.81 1.82 16.76
N ILE A 207 7.49 0.96 17.72
CA ILE A 207 8.23 0.86 18.99
C ILE A 207 9.67 0.40 18.71
N VAL A 208 9.85 -0.61 17.86
CA VAL A 208 11.18 -1.12 17.46
C VAL A 208 11.97 -0.08 16.65
N SER A 209 11.31 0.74 15.82
CA SER A 209 12.00 1.81 15.08
C SER A 209 12.55 2.91 16.00
N ARG A 210 12.00 3.03 17.22
CA ARG A 210 12.37 3.97 18.27
C ARG A 210 13.12 3.29 19.43
N LEU A 211 13.97 2.30 19.13
CA LEU A 211 14.75 1.56 20.13
C LEU A 211 15.43 2.51 21.14
N PRO A 212 15.28 2.26 22.46
CA PRO A 212 15.81 3.15 23.49
C PRO A 212 17.34 3.22 23.42
N GLY A 213 17.89 4.44 23.32
CA GLY A 213 19.34 4.69 23.33
C GLY A 213 19.91 5.32 22.07
N THR A 214 19.11 5.50 21.00
CA THR A 214 19.57 6.17 19.77
C THR A 214 18.65 7.37 19.46
N GLU A 215 19.21 8.57 19.28
CA GLU A 215 18.43 9.75 18.82
C GLU A 215 17.96 9.62 17.35
N GLN A 216 18.40 8.57 16.64
CA GLN A 216 18.08 8.33 15.24
C GLN A 216 16.85 7.43 15.11
N ILE A 217 15.82 7.94 14.43
CA ILE A 217 14.61 7.17 14.09
C ILE A 217 14.95 6.26 12.91
N LEU A 218 14.85 4.95 13.11
CA LEU A 218 15.06 3.99 12.04
C LEU A 218 13.90 4.05 11.03
N PRO A 219 14.17 3.91 9.73
CA PRO A 219 13.10 3.92 8.75
C PRO A 219 12.19 2.70 8.88
N ILE A 220 10.89 2.96 8.92
CA ILE A 220 9.94 1.93 9.31
C ILE A 220 9.80 0.83 8.26
N ASN A 221 10.06 1.16 6.98
CA ASN A 221 10.07 0.19 5.89
C ASN A 221 11.17 -0.86 6.08
N ALA A 222 12.34 -0.47 6.64
CA ALA A 222 13.42 -1.42 6.94
C ALA A 222 13.01 -2.36 8.09
N VAL A 223 12.47 -1.81 9.18
CA VAL A 223 12.03 -2.60 10.36
C VAL A 223 10.92 -3.58 9.97
N THR A 224 9.90 -3.10 9.26
CA THR A 224 8.76 -3.92 8.83
C THR A 224 9.18 -5.01 7.84
N SER A 225 10.16 -4.76 6.97
CA SER A 225 10.71 -5.78 6.08
C SER A 225 11.52 -6.83 6.85
N LEU A 226 12.34 -6.41 7.81
CA LEU A 226 13.15 -7.31 8.63
C LEU A 226 12.30 -8.27 9.46
N ILE A 227 11.18 -7.79 10.00
CA ILE A 227 10.24 -8.61 10.76
C ILE A 227 9.36 -9.44 9.82
N GLY A 228 8.88 -8.82 8.74
CA GLY A 228 7.90 -9.44 7.85
C GLY A 228 8.47 -10.60 7.04
N ILE A 229 9.70 -10.50 6.52
CA ILE A 229 10.30 -11.54 5.66
C ILE A 229 10.36 -12.89 6.38
N PRO A 230 10.94 -13.02 7.60
CA PRO A 230 10.94 -14.27 8.35
C PRO A 230 9.54 -14.82 8.60
N VAL A 231 8.57 -13.96 8.94
CA VAL A 231 7.18 -14.37 9.21
C VAL A 231 6.54 -14.97 7.96
N VAL A 232 6.66 -14.32 6.81
CA VAL A 232 6.08 -14.84 5.55
C VAL A 232 6.77 -16.12 5.12
N ILE A 233 8.11 -16.20 5.21
CA ILE A 233 8.85 -17.43 4.90
C ILE A 233 8.36 -18.58 5.80
N TRP A 234 8.26 -18.34 7.10
CA TRP A 234 7.80 -19.34 8.06
C TRP A 234 6.38 -19.83 7.74
N LEU A 235 5.45 -18.91 7.46
CA LEU A 235 4.07 -19.24 7.08
C LEU A 235 4.00 -20.08 5.80
N VAL A 236 4.79 -19.74 4.78
CA VAL A 236 4.83 -20.48 3.49
C VAL A 236 5.36 -21.89 3.70
N VAL A 237 6.43 -22.06 4.47
CA VAL A 237 7.02 -23.37 4.78
C VAL A 237 6.05 -24.23 5.59
N MET A 238 5.32 -23.64 6.52
CA MET A 238 4.41 -24.36 7.42
C MET A 238 3.12 -24.80 6.70
N ASN A 239 2.59 -23.98 5.80
CA ASN A 239 1.43 -24.37 4.96
C ASN A 239 1.74 -25.56 4.04
N ARG A 240 2.98 -25.72 3.58
CA ARG A 240 3.37 -26.89 2.78
C ARG A 240 3.34 -28.19 3.58
N LYS A 241 3.70 -28.15 4.88
CA LYS A 241 3.63 -29.34 5.76
C LYS A 241 2.20 -29.78 6.06
N ALA A 242 1.24 -28.85 6.09
CA ALA A 242 -0.17 -29.16 6.33
C ALA A 242 -0.91 -29.76 5.12
N GLN A 243 -0.37 -29.62 3.90
CA GLN A 243 -0.92 -30.26 2.68
C GLN A 243 -0.28 -31.62 2.36
N SER A 244 0.81 -31.99 3.05
CA SER A 244 1.54 -33.24 2.84
C SER A 244 1.24 -34.33 3.89
N LEU A 245 0.26 -34.10 4.77
CA LEU A 245 -0.28 -35.05 5.75
C LEU A 245 -1.75 -35.27 5.44
#